data_AF-A0A2T6DLW6-F1
#
_entry.id   AF-A0A2T6DLW6-F1
#
_cell.length_a   1.000
_cell.length_b   1.000
_cell.length_c   1.000
_cell.angle_alpha   90.00
_cell.angle_beta   90.00
_cell.angle_gamma   90.00
#
_symmetry.space_group_name_H-M   'P 1'
#
loop_
_entity.id
_entity.type
_entity.pdbx_description
1 polymer ?
#
loop_
_entity_poly.entity_id
_entity_poly.type
_entity_poly.pdbx_seq_one_letter_code
_entity_poly.pdbx_strand_id
1 'polypeptide(L)'
;MDTLTPRQRDLTVRAAQTYLRGLGVNLGTTGANRDGVDGDPGPKTLAALESWGDRTFPAAPAKPAGTDLTPAMRAWYRNLWDTMRIGTAPAIASAVAKITRGRTQYTAIEAKTGVPWRVVGILHNMECDCDFAKHIHNGDSLRARTVQVPKGRPANGNPPFTWEVSALDALDHDGFLHQSDWTTEATLYRLEKYNGWGYFRHTNILSPYLWSMSNHYTRGKYVADGKFDAGAVSQQVGAAVLLAVLNKA
;
A
#
# COMPACT_ATOMS: atom_id res chain seq x y z
N MET A 1 -32.13 8.91 4.20
CA MET A 1 -31.28 9.18 3.00
C MET A 1 -31.48 10.60 2.47
N ASP A 2 -32.62 11.24 2.73
CA ASP A 2 -33.00 12.50 2.06
C ASP A 2 -32.20 13.74 2.50
N THR A 3 -31.54 13.68 3.65
CA THR A 3 -30.62 14.72 4.14
C THR A 3 -29.20 14.61 3.59
N LEU A 4 -28.89 13.53 2.87
CA LEU A 4 -27.55 13.28 2.31
C LEU A 4 -27.43 13.88 0.91
N THR A 5 -26.30 14.56 0.66
CA THR A 5 -25.91 14.97 -0.70
C THR A 5 -25.81 13.76 -1.63
N PRO A 6 -25.92 13.92 -2.95
CA PRO A 6 -25.77 12.82 -3.91
C PRO A 6 -24.47 12.03 -3.70
N ARG A 7 -23.36 12.73 -3.39
CA ARG A 7 -22.08 12.09 -3.11
C ARG A 7 -22.10 11.28 -1.81
N GLN A 8 -22.71 11.80 -0.75
CA GLN A 8 -22.84 11.06 0.51
C GLN A 8 -23.72 9.81 0.35
N ARG A 9 -24.76 9.86 -0.47
CA ARG A 9 -25.59 8.69 -0.81
C ARG A 9 -24.79 7.64 -1.56
N ASP A 10 -24.09 8.02 -2.63
CA ASP A 10 -23.19 7.13 -3.38
C ASP A 10 -22.15 6.45 -2.47
N LEU A 11 -21.49 7.21 -1.60
CA LEU A 11 -20.52 6.66 -0.65
C LEU A 11 -21.15 5.69 0.35
N THR A 12 -22.37 5.97 0.82
CA THR A 12 -23.10 5.09 1.75
C THR A 12 -23.44 3.76 1.09
N VAL A 13 -23.94 3.79 -0.16
CA VAL A 13 -24.25 2.57 -0.92
C VAL A 13 -22.97 1.75 -1.17
N ARG A 14 -21.89 2.40 -1.61
CA ARG A 14 -20.61 1.71 -1.82
C ARG A 14 -20.04 1.08 -0.56
N ALA A 15 -20.23 1.71 0.60
CA ALA A 15 -19.80 1.16 1.88
C ALA A 15 -20.57 -0.13 2.21
N ALA A 16 -21.89 -0.12 2.04
CA ALA A 16 -22.73 -1.31 2.22
C ALA A 16 -22.35 -2.44 1.24
N GLN A 17 -22.16 -2.12 -0.04
CA GLN A 17 -21.75 -3.09 -1.06
C GLN A 17 -20.40 -3.73 -0.73
N THR A 18 -19.42 -2.91 -0.30
CA THR A 18 -18.09 -3.40 0.10
C THR A 18 -18.19 -4.37 1.27
N TYR A 19 -19.02 -4.05 2.26
CA TYR A 19 -19.22 -4.92 3.41
C TYR A 19 -19.87 -6.25 3.04
N LEU A 20 -20.97 -6.23 2.27
CA LEU A 20 -21.65 -7.45 1.81
C LEU A 20 -20.72 -8.34 0.98
N ARG A 21 -19.85 -7.74 0.15
CA ARG A 21 -18.78 -8.47 -0.54
C ARG A 21 -17.81 -9.14 0.42
N GLY A 22 -17.42 -8.45 1.50
CA GLY A 22 -16.60 -9.01 2.57
C GLY A 22 -17.22 -10.24 3.25
N LEU A 23 -18.56 -10.34 3.25
CA LEU A 23 -19.29 -11.53 3.71
C LEU A 23 -19.40 -12.65 2.65
N GLY A 24 -18.77 -12.49 1.48
CA GLY A 24 -18.83 -13.45 0.38
C GLY A 24 -20.06 -13.31 -0.53
N VAL A 25 -20.87 -12.26 -0.37
CA VAL A 25 -22.07 -12.06 -1.19
C VAL A 25 -21.70 -11.65 -2.62
N ASN A 26 -22.29 -12.29 -3.63
CA ASN A 26 -22.07 -11.93 -5.03
C ASN A 26 -23.00 -10.79 -5.47
N LEU A 27 -22.44 -9.57 -5.54
CA LEU A 27 -23.15 -8.37 -5.98
C LEU A 27 -23.15 -8.16 -7.50
N GLY A 28 -22.52 -9.06 -8.27
CA GLY A 28 -22.37 -8.94 -9.71
C GLY A 28 -21.01 -8.38 -10.14
N THR A 29 -20.95 -7.84 -11.35
CA THR A 29 -19.70 -7.47 -12.03
C THR A 29 -19.63 -6.01 -12.47
N THR A 30 -20.47 -5.16 -11.88
CA THR A 30 -20.45 -3.71 -12.11
C THR A 30 -19.35 -3.05 -11.26
N GLY A 31 -19.14 -1.75 -11.45
CA GLY A 31 -18.12 -0.98 -10.73
C GLY A 31 -16.71 -1.18 -11.28
N ALA A 32 -15.77 -0.37 -10.78
CA ALA A 32 -14.41 -0.27 -11.32
C ALA A 32 -13.58 -1.57 -11.17
N ASN A 33 -13.94 -2.43 -10.23
CA ASN A 33 -13.25 -3.70 -9.98
C ASN A 33 -14.03 -4.92 -10.50
N ARG A 34 -15.17 -4.70 -11.18
CA ARG A 34 -16.10 -5.77 -11.56
C ARG A 34 -16.54 -6.65 -10.38
N ASP A 35 -16.77 -6.02 -9.24
CA ASP A 35 -17.13 -6.67 -7.97
C ASP A 35 -18.53 -6.28 -7.47
N GLY A 36 -19.28 -5.49 -8.23
CA GLY A 36 -20.60 -5.00 -7.85
C GLY A 36 -20.57 -3.80 -6.90
N VAL A 37 -19.40 -3.19 -6.63
CA VAL A 37 -19.28 -1.96 -5.82
C VAL A 37 -19.33 -0.73 -6.74
N ASP A 38 -20.53 -0.34 -7.12
CA ASP A 38 -20.80 0.67 -8.14
C ASP A 38 -21.58 1.89 -7.64
N GLY A 39 -22.04 1.89 -6.38
CA GLY A 39 -22.84 2.96 -5.79
C GLY A 39 -24.31 2.94 -6.21
N ASP A 40 -24.71 1.99 -7.06
CA ASP A 40 -26.09 1.71 -7.40
C ASP A 40 -26.64 0.62 -6.47
N PRO A 41 -27.65 0.93 -5.63
CA PRO A 41 -28.20 -0.04 -4.70
C PRO A 41 -29.02 -1.13 -5.39
N GLY A 42 -29.04 -1.26 -6.72
CA GLY A 42 -29.85 -2.17 -7.54
C GLY A 42 -30.07 -3.60 -7.01
N PRO A 43 -30.91 -4.42 -7.67
CA PRO A 43 -31.65 -5.52 -7.03
C PRO A 43 -30.83 -6.50 -6.18
N LYS A 44 -29.59 -6.82 -6.59
CA LYS A 44 -28.69 -7.70 -5.82
C LYS A 44 -28.23 -7.09 -4.50
N THR A 45 -27.95 -5.79 -4.48
CA THR A 45 -27.55 -5.06 -3.27
C THR A 45 -28.74 -4.95 -2.32
N LEU A 46 -29.95 -4.61 -2.81
CA LEU A 46 -31.16 -4.59 -1.97
C LEU A 46 -31.44 -5.97 -1.36
N ALA A 47 -31.45 -7.03 -2.17
CA ALA A 47 -31.71 -8.39 -1.67
C ALA A 47 -30.66 -8.86 -0.65
N ALA A 48 -29.40 -8.47 -0.86
CA ALA A 48 -28.32 -8.76 0.08
C ALA A 48 -28.46 -7.98 1.41
N LEU A 49 -28.92 -6.73 1.35
CA LEU A 49 -29.24 -5.93 2.54
C LEU A 49 -30.43 -6.52 3.32
N GLU A 50 -31.49 -6.89 2.63
CA GLU A 50 -32.66 -7.57 3.23
C GLU A 50 -32.26 -8.89 3.88
N SER A 51 -31.42 -9.69 3.20
CA SER A 51 -30.89 -10.94 3.76
C SER A 51 -29.97 -10.73 4.95
N TRP A 52 -29.27 -9.60 5.02
CA TRP A 52 -28.41 -9.25 6.15
C TRP A 52 -29.23 -8.84 7.38
N GLY A 53 -30.38 -8.18 7.17
CA GLY A 53 -31.35 -7.81 8.20
C GLY A 53 -30.85 -6.73 9.17
N ASP A 54 -31.42 -6.70 10.37
CA ASP A 54 -31.13 -5.69 11.41
C ASP A 54 -29.82 -5.91 12.18
N ARG A 55 -28.86 -6.64 11.59
CA ARG A 55 -27.56 -6.86 12.21
C ARG A 55 -26.80 -5.53 12.20
N THR A 56 -26.07 -5.22 13.27
CA THR A 56 -25.17 -4.06 13.26
C THR A 56 -24.04 -4.31 12.26
N PHE A 57 -23.67 -3.30 11.46
CA PHE A 57 -22.40 -3.34 10.74
C PHE A 57 -21.31 -3.65 11.77
N PRO A 58 -20.46 -4.67 11.55
CA PRO A 58 -19.38 -4.94 12.46
C PRO A 58 -18.52 -3.69 12.53
N ALA A 59 -18.16 -3.32 13.75
CA ALA A 59 -17.21 -2.24 13.94
C ALA A 59 -15.97 -2.55 13.10
N ALA A 60 -15.43 -1.51 12.44
CA ALA A 60 -14.14 -1.64 11.79
C ALA A 60 -13.14 -2.20 12.81
N PRO A 61 -12.27 -3.15 12.42
CA PRO A 61 -11.30 -3.72 13.33
C PRO A 61 -10.49 -2.60 13.98
N ALA A 62 -10.42 -2.63 15.31
CA ALA A 62 -9.62 -1.67 16.05
C ALA A 62 -8.15 -1.77 15.62
N LYS A 63 -7.44 -0.63 15.66
CA LYS A 63 -5.99 -0.61 15.46
C LYS A 63 -5.34 -1.55 16.51
N PRO A 64 -4.50 -2.51 16.09
CA PRO A 64 -3.83 -3.41 17.03
C PRO A 64 -2.91 -2.66 18.00
N ALA A 65 -2.69 -3.22 19.18
CA ALA A 65 -1.80 -2.63 20.20
C ALA A 65 -0.30 -2.80 19.87
N GLY A 66 0.05 -3.89 19.17
CA GLY A 66 1.43 -4.25 18.82
C GLY A 66 1.68 -4.21 17.32
N THR A 67 2.95 -4.30 16.95
CA THR A 67 3.41 -4.27 15.56
C THR A 67 3.67 -5.67 14.99
N ASP A 68 3.15 -6.73 15.59
CA ASP A 68 3.31 -8.09 15.07
C ASP A 68 2.20 -8.42 14.07
N LEU A 69 2.50 -9.25 13.06
CA LEU A 69 1.54 -9.70 12.04
C LEU A 69 0.56 -10.75 12.56
N THR A 70 -0.17 -10.38 13.61
CA THR A 70 -1.25 -11.16 14.24
C THR A 70 -2.50 -11.22 13.35
N PRO A 71 -3.46 -12.12 13.63
CA PRO A 71 -4.77 -12.09 12.97
C PRO A 71 -5.48 -10.73 13.06
N ALA A 72 -5.35 -10.02 14.19
CA ALA A 72 -5.90 -8.68 14.35
C ALA A 72 -5.23 -7.66 13.42
N MET A 73 -3.90 -7.72 13.28
CA MET A 73 -3.15 -6.87 12.34
C MET A 73 -3.55 -7.15 10.89
N ARG A 74 -3.74 -8.43 10.53
CA ARG A 74 -4.23 -8.81 9.21
C ARG A 74 -5.62 -8.25 8.95
N ALA A 75 -6.56 -8.45 9.88
CA ALA A 75 -7.91 -7.90 9.76
C ALA A 75 -7.91 -6.38 9.61
N TRP A 76 -7.03 -5.68 10.36
CA TRP A 76 -6.89 -4.23 10.27
C TRP A 76 -6.41 -3.78 8.89
N TYR A 77 -5.33 -4.36 8.35
CA TYR A 77 -4.86 -4.02 7.00
C TYR A 77 -5.83 -4.44 5.91
N ARG A 78 -6.50 -5.59 6.04
CA ARG A 78 -7.54 -6.03 5.11
C ARG A 78 -8.68 -5.02 5.04
N ASN A 79 -9.18 -4.57 6.19
CA ASN A 79 -10.20 -3.54 6.25
C ASN A 79 -9.74 -2.25 5.57
N LEU A 80 -8.53 -1.76 5.88
CA LEU A 80 -7.99 -0.56 5.23
C LEU A 80 -7.88 -0.73 3.71
N TRP A 81 -7.42 -1.88 3.23
CA TRP A 81 -7.36 -2.18 1.80
C TRP A 81 -8.74 -2.16 1.14
N ASP A 82 -9.72 -2.87 1.71
CA ASP A 82 -11.06 -3.03 1.13
C ASP A 82 -11.83 -1.70 1.10
N THR A 83 -11.64 -0.87 2.13
CA THR A 83 -12.24 0.46 2.21
C THR A 83 -11.42 1.56 1.53
N MET A 84 -10.26 1.21 0.94
CA MET A 84 -9.44 2.18 0.22
C MET A 84 -10.17 2.66 -1.03
N ARG A 85 -10.17 3.98 -1.23
CA ARG A 85 -10.66 4.68 -2.40
C ARG A 85 -9.50 5.53 -2.93
N ILE A 86 -9.01 5.14 -4.10
CA ILE A 86 -7.87 5.77 -4.75
C ILE A 86 -8.33 7.07 -5.40
N GLY A 87 -7.60 8.16 -5.17
CA GLY A 87 -7.86 9.44 -5.83
C GLY A 87 -7.45 9.45 -7.31
N THR A 88 -7.64 10.59 -7.98
CA THR A 88 -7.34 10.75 -9.41
C THR A 88 -6.06 11.56 -9.67
N ALA A 89 -5.15 11.62 -8.69
CA ALA A 89 -3.94 12.41 -8.79
C ALA A 89 -3.05 11.91 -9.96
N PRO A 90 -2.60 12.79 -10.89
CA PRO A 90 -1.78 12.38 -12.03
C PRO A 90 -0.46 11.68 -11.64
N ALA A 91 0.06 11.99 -10.44
CA ALA A 91 1.25 11.36 -9.89
C ALA A 91 1.12 9.82 -9.78
N ILE A 92 -0.09 9.29 -9.57
CA ILE A 92 -0.35 7.84 -9.50
C ILE A 92 0.00 7.18 -10.84
N ALA A 93 -0.55 7.71 -11.94
CA ALA A 93 -0.30 7.17 -13.27
C ALA A 93 1.19 7.30 -13.66
N SER A 94 1.83 8.43 -13.31
CA SER A 94 3.26 8.65 -13.55
C SER A 94 4.15 7.62 -12.82
N ALA A 95 3.87 7.38 -11.53
CA ALA A 95 4.60 6.39 -10.73
C ALA A 95 4.40 4.96 -11.25
N VAL A 96 3.16 4.57 -11.57
CA VAL A 96 2.86 3.26 -12.17
C VAL A 96 3.60 3.08 -13.50
N ALA A 97 3.61 4.10 -14.36
CA ALA A 97 4.35 4.03 -15.63
C ALA A 97 5.86 3.86 -15.42
N LYS A 98 6.47 4.55 -14.42
CA LYS A 98 7.88 4.38 -14.05
C LYS A 98 8.16 2.95 -13.58
N ILE A 99 7.34 2.43 -12.68
CA ILE A 99 7.49 1.07 -12.15
C ILE A 99 7.36 0.05 -13.30
N THR A 100 6.35 0.18 -14.15
CA THR A 100 6.13 -0.74 -15.27
C THR A 100 7.30 -0.73 -16.27
N ARG A 101 7.98 0.40 -16.49
CA ARG A 101 9.20 0.45 -17.34
C ARG A 101 10.36 -0.38 -16.79
N GLY A 102 10.46 -0.51 -15.47
CA GLY A 102 11.48 -1.33 -14.79
C GLY A 102 11.10 -2.80 -14.61
N ARG A 103 9.95 -3.25 -15.16
CA ARG A 103 9.39 -4.58 -14.89
C ARG A 103 10.37 -5.72 -15.15
N THR A 104 11.14 -5.65 -16.24
CA THR A 104 12.11 -6.70 -16.58
C THR A 104 13.14 -6.91 -15.46
N GLN A 105 13.70 -5.83 -14.92
CA GLN A 105 14.66 -5.87 -13.82
C GLN A 105 14.00 -6.39 -12.54
N TYR A 106 12.78 -5.94 -12.24
CA TYR A 106 12.06 -6.37 -11.03
C TYR A 106 11.68 -7.85 -11.08
N THR A 107 11.25 -8.37 -12.23
CA THR A 107 10.95 -9.80 -12.41
C THR A 107 12.22 -10.65 -12.31
N ALA A 108 13.39 -10.14 -12.74
CA ALA A 108 14.66 -10.84 -12.53
C ALA A 108 15.02 -10.96 -11.02
N ILE A 109 14.65 -9.98 -10.20
CA ILE A 109 14.78 -10.07 -8.74
C ILE A 109 13.75 -11.02 -8.14
N GLU A 110 12.50 -10.96 -8.58
CA GLU A 110 11.43 -11.88 -8.16
C GLU A 110 11.83 -13.35 -8.40
N ALA A 111 12.37 -13.65 -9.59
CA ALA A 111 12.84 -15.01 -9.93
C ALA A 111 13.95 -15.52 -8.99
N LYS A 112 14.77 -14.63 -8.43
CA LYS A 112 15.87 -14.99 -7.51
C LYS A 112 15.45 -15.07 -6.05
N THR A 113 14.41 -14.34 -5.66
CA THR A 113 14.11 -14.04 -4.25
C THR A 113 12.72 -14.50 -3.80
N GLY A 114 11.80 -14.68 -4.74
CA GLY A 114 10.38 -14.87 -4.46
C GLY A 114 9.64 -13.60 -4.04
N VAL A 115 10.32 -12.45 -3.91
CA VAL A 115 9.68 -11.16 -3.59
C VAL A 115 8.93 -10.67 -4.83
N PRO A 116 7.61 -10.39 -4.75
CA PRO A 116 6.84 -10.02 -5.92
C PRO A 116 7.43 -8.81 -6.63
N TRP A 117 7.52 -8.84 -7.97
CA TRP A 117 8.16 -7.76 -8.73
C TRP A 117 7.53 -6.39 -8.47
N ARG A 118 6.21 -6.38 -8.20
CA ARG A 118 5.45 -5.18 -7.83
C ARG A 118 5.94 -4.58 -6.52
N VAL A 119 6.26 -5.40 -5.52
CA VAL A 119 6.81 -4.96 -4.24
C VAL A 119 8.20 -4.36 -4.44
N VAL A 120 9.07 -5.04 -5.20
CA VAL A 120 10.42 -4.52 -5.52
C VAL A 120 10.34 -3.17 -6.24
N GLY A 121 9.45 -3.05 -7.24
CA GLY A 121 9.24 -1.82 -7.98
C GLY A 121 8.66 -0.69 -7.14
N ILE A 122 7.74 -1.00 -6.20
CA ILE A 122 7.21 -0.01 -5.26
C ILE A 122 8.32 0.50 -4.33
N LEU A 123 9.11 -0.38 -3.72
CA LEU A 123 10.24 0.02 -2.87
C LEU A 123 11.21 0.92 -3.66
N HIS A 124 11.57 0.52 -4.88
CA HIS A 124 12.46 1.31 -5.74
C HIS A 124 11.89 2.69 -6.11
N ASN A 125 10.57 2.78 -6.36
CA ASN A 125 9.92 4.06 -6.58
C ASN A 125 9.94 4.94 -5.32
N MET A 126 9.71 4.33 -4.16
CA MET A 126 9.58 5.06 -2.90
C MET A 126 10.93 5.64 -2.43
N GLU A 127 12.03 4.94 -2.67
CA GLU A 127 13.36 5.35 -2.19
C GLU A 127 14.11 6.24 -3.19
N CYS A 128 13.92 6.04 -4.50
CA CYS A 128 14.68 6.80 -5.50
C CYS A 128 13.98 7.01 -6.85
N ASP A 129 12.65 6.99 -6.89
CA ASP A 129 11.86 7.29 -8.09
C ASP A 129 12.20 6.38 -9.29
N CYS A 130 12.54 5.12 -9.01
CA CYS A 130 12.97 4.11 -9.98
C CYS A 130 14.28 4.44 -10.73
N ASP A 131 15.18 5.20 -10.12
CA ASP A 131 16.50 5.51 -10.68
C ASP A 131 17.47 4.33 -10.50
N PHE A 132 17.67 3.57 -11.57
CA PHE A 132 18.57 2.41 -11.62
C PHE A 132 20.07 2.74 -11.45
N ALA A 133 20.44 4.02 -11.28
CA ALA A 133 21.79 4.44 -10.88
C ALA A 133 21.95 4.62 -9.35
N LYS A 134 20.90 4.33 -8.57
CA LYS A 134 20.86 4.52 -7.11
C LYS A 134 20.56 3.22 -6.36
N HIS A 135 21.02 3.16 -5.12
CA HIS A 135 20.72 2.12 -4.16
C HIS A 135 19.24 2.16 -3.79
N ILE A 136 18.57 1.02 -3.88
CA ILE A 136 17.17 0.88 -3.40
C ILE A 136 17.05 1.11 -1.89
N HIS A 137 18.14 0.97 -1.13
CA HIS A 137 18.16 1.21 0.32
C HIS A 137 17.63 2.59 0.71
N ASN A 138 18.12 3.63 0.04
CA ASN A 138 17.93 5.03 0.45
C ASN A 138 18.23 6.06 -0.65
N GLY A 139 18.44 5.62 -1.88
CA GLY A 139 18.68 6.50 -3.02
C GLY A 139 20.11 7.06 -3.16
N ASP A 140 21.09 6.60 -2.37
CA ASP A 140 22.49 6.94 -2.61
C ASP A 140 23.00 6.37 -3.95
N SER A 141 24.04 6.97 -4.55
CA SER A 141 24.56 6.51 -5.84
C SER A 141 25.22 5.13 -5.75
N LEU A 142 24.98 4.26 -6.74
CA LEU A 142 25.65 2.95 -6.89
C LEU A 142 27.17 3.03 -7.07
N ARG A 143 27.75 4.23 -7.26
CA ARG A 143 29.19 4.46 -7.42
C ARG A 143 29.99 4.34 -6.13
N ALA A 144 29.33 4.27 -4.98
CA ALA A 144 29.94 4.11 -3.67
C ALA A 144 29.05 3.23 -2.80
N ARG A 145 29.42 3.00 -1.54
CA ARG A 145 28.48 2.44 -0.56
C ARG A 145 27.55 3.54 -0.05
N THR A 146 26.41 3.15 0.51
CA THR A 146 25.49 4.07 1.16
C THR A 146 26.17 4.85 2.30
N VAL A 147 25.94 6.15 2.33
CA VAL A 147 26.33 7.08 3.40
C VAL A 147 25.13 7.40 4.29
N GLN A 148 23.93 7.41 3.70
CA GLN A 148 22.67 7.46 4.43
C GLN A 148 22.35 6.10 5.08
N VAL A 149 21.46 6.10 6.06
CA VAL A 149 21.05 4.87 6.75
C VAL A 149 20.22 4.00 5.78
N PRO A 150 20.42 2.67 5.74
CA PRO A 150 21.49 1.91 6.39
C PRO A 150 22.86 2.20 5.77
N LYS A 151 23.86 2.56 6.58
CA LYS A 151 25.19 2.97 6.11
C LYS A 151 26.04 1.77 5.70
N GLY A 152 26.94 1.96 4.74
CA GLY A 152 27.94 0.98 4.34
C GLY A 152 27.40 -0.19 3.51
N ARG A 153 26.25 -0.01 2.85
CA ARG A 153 25.62 -1.01 1.99
C ARG A 153 25.94 -0.82 0.50
N PRO A 154 25.96 -1.88 -0.32
CA PRO A 154 26.01 -3.31 0.04
C PRO A 154 27.17 -3.63 0.97
N ALA A 155 27.06 -4.65 1.82
CA ALA A 155 28.15 -4.99 2.75
C ALA A 155 29.33 -5.68 2.05
N ASN A 156 29.04 -6.49 1.03
CA ASN A 156 30.03 -7.29 0.29
C ASN A 156 30.27 -6.73 -1.13
N GLY A 157 31.44 -7.02 -1.69
CA GLY A 157 31.86 -6.55 -3.02
C GLY A 157 32.48 -5.15 -3.01
N ASN A 158 32.80 -4.63 -4.20
CA ASN A 158 33.41 -3.31 -4.41
C ASN A 158 32.57 -2.46 -5.38
N PRO A 159 32.45 -1.15 -5.15
CA PRO A 159 31.77 -0.25 -6.09
C PRO A 159 32.58 -0.02 -7.38
N PRO A 160 31.95 0.43 -8.48
CA PRO A 160 30.51 0.67 -8.60
C PRO A 160 29.71 -0.64 -8.60
N PHE A 161 28.57 -0.63 -7.90
CA PHE A 161 27.68 -1.79 -7.81
C PHE A 161 26.70 -1.81 -8.99
N THR A 162 26.28 -3.01 -9.41
CA THR A 162 25.08 -3.11 -10.26
C THR A 162 23.83 -2.89 -9.41
N TRP A 163 22.74 -2.49 -10.05
CA TRP A 163 21.47 -2.30 -9.37
C TRP A 163 20.98 -3.60 -8.73
N GLU A 164 21.16 -4.75 -9.39
CA GLU A 164 20.74 -6.05 -8.88
C GLU A 164 21.48 -6.44 -7.60
N VAL A 165 22.79 -6.16 -7.52
CA VAL A 165 23.57 -6.41 -6.28
C VAL A 165 23.03 -5.56 -5.14
N SER A 166 22.73 -4.28 -5.39
CA SER A 166 22.11 -3.43 -4.39
C SER A 166 20.70 -3.89 -4.01
N ALA A 167 19.91 -4.37 -4.96
CA ALA A 167 18.54 -4.81 -4.72
C ALA A 167 18.51 -6.06 -3.83
N LEU A 168 19.38 -7.03 -4.10
CA LEU A 168 19.48 -8.24 -3.30
C LEU A 168 19.95 -7.95 -1.86
N ASP A 169 20.96 -7.09 -1.70
CA ASP A 169 21.44 -6.71 -0.36
C ASP A 169 20.37 -5.95 0.46
N ALA A 170 19.56 -5.11 -0.17
CA ALA A 170 18.45 -4.43 0.50
C ALA A 170 17.32 -5.38 0.92
N LEU A 171 16.87 -6.24 0.01
CA LEU A 171 15.82 -7.20 0.34
C LEU A 171 16.27 -8.19 1.43
N ASP A 172 17.55 -8.52 1.48
CA ASP A 172 18.11 -9.33 2.58
C ASP A 172 18.14 -8.54 3.89
N HIS A 173 18.68 -7.31 3.85
CA HIS A 173 18.80 -6.46 5.03
C HIS A 173 17.46 -6.21 5.73
N ASP A 174 16.40 -5.97 4.96
CA ASP A 174 15.06 -5.68 5.50
C ASP A 174 14.21 -6.94 5.77
N GLY A 175 14.79 -8.13 5.57
CA GLY A 175 14.15 -9.41 5.86
C GLY A 175 13.02 -9.77 4.90
N PHE A 176 13.08 -9.30 3.65
CA PHE A 176 12.15 -9.64 2.58
C PHE A 176 12.49 -10.99 1.94
N LEU A 177 13.77 -11.39 1.95
CA LEU A 177 14.17 -12.71 1.48
C LEU A 177 13.53 -13.82 2.33
N HIS A 178 13.27 -14.95 1.69
CA HIS A 178 12.68 -16.16 2.30
C HIS A 178 11.24 -16.00 2.83
N GLN A 179 10.57 -14.89 2.53
CA GLN A 179 9.16 -14.71 2.84
C GLN A 179 8.30 -15.37 1.76
N SER A 180 7.40 -16.29 2.16
CA SER A 180 6.46 -16.96 1.26
C SER A 180 5.07 -16.31 1.26
N ASP A 181 4.67 -15.72 2.38
CA ASP A 181 3.37 -15.07 2.53
C ASP A 181 3.39 -13.64 1.99
N TRP A 182 2.91 -13.48 0.75
CA TRP A 182 2.66 -12.20 0.09
C TRP A 182 1.17 -11.90 -0.10
N THR A 183 0.31 -12.33 0.84
CA THR A 183 -1.07 -11.83 0.84
C THR A 183 -1.07 -10.30 0.95
N THR A 184 -2.17 -9.66 0.57
CA THR A 184 -2.31 -8.20 0.62
C THR A 184 -1.93 -7.64 2.00
N GLU A 185 -2.44 -8.23 3.07
CA GLU A 185 -2.19 -7.80 4.45
C GLU A 185 -0.72 -7.93 4.83
N ALA A 186 -0.11 -9.07 4.50
CA ALA A 186 1.28 -9.35 4.81
C ALA A 186 2.23 -8.43 4.00
N THR A 187 1.83 -8.07 2.78
CA THR A 187 2.55 -7.11 1.93
C THR A 187 2.47 -5.70 2.51
N LEU A 188 1.28 -5.21 2.87
CA LEU A 188 1.09 -3.89 3.47
C LEU A 188 1.84 -3.75 4.79
N TYR A 189 1.78 -4.79 5.64
CA TYR A 189 2.55 -4.86 6.87
C TYR A 189 4.06 -4.72 6.63
N ARG A 190 4.62 -5.46 5.65
CA ARG A 190 6.05 -5.39 5.36
C ARG A 190 6.47 -4.04 4.78
N LEU A 191 5.64 -3.44 3.93
CA LEU A 191 5.89 -2.10 3.40
C LEU A 191 5.86 -1.03 4.50
N GLU A 192 4.93 -1.11 5.47
CA GLU A 192 4.94 -0.20 6.61
C GLU A 192 6.14 -0.44 7.53
N LYS A 193 6.52 -1.71 7.76
CA LYS A 193 7.72 -2.07 8.52
C LYS A 193 8.99 -1.50 7.87
N TYR A 194 9.10 -1.59 6.54
CA TYR A 194 10.23 -1.05 5.75
C TYR A 194 10.38 0.46 5.97
N ASN A 195 9.28 1.21 5.84
CA ASN A 195 9.29 2.65 6.14
C ASN A 195 9.49 2.95 7.64
N GLY A 196 9.04 2.04 8.51
CA GLY A 196 9.10 2.17 9.96
C GLY A 196 7.76 2.50 10.62
N TRP A 197 7.64 2.09 11.89
CA TRP A 197 6.40 2.11 12.69
C TRP A 197 6.05 3.47 13.32
N GLY A 198 6.67 4.57 12.91
CA GLY A 198 6.52 5.88 13.57
C GLY A 198 5.06 6.33 13.65
N TYR A 199 4.34 6.29 12.52
CA TYR A 199 2.92 6.65 12.47
C TYR A 199 2.06 5.68 13.29
N PHE A 200 2.33 4.37 13.18
CA PHE A 200 1.62 3.35 13.94
C PHE A 200 1.78 3.53 15.46
N ARG A 201 2.97 3.88 15.95
CA ARG A 201 3.25 3.96 17.39
C ARG A 201 2.90 5.29 18.03
N HIS A 202 3.04 6.39 17.28
CA HIS A 202 3.06 7.73 17.87
C HIS A 202 1.97 8.65 17.34
N THR A 203 1.12 8.17 16.42
CA THR A 203 0.07 9.00 15.83
C THR A 203 -1.24 8.22 15.67
N ASN A 204 -2.32 8.99 15.48
CA ASN A 204 -3.63 8.47 15.05
C ASN A 204 -3.82 8.57 13.53
N ILE A 205 -2.77 8.90 12.79
CA ILE A 205 -2.79 9.06 11.34
C ILE A 205 -2.22 7.79 10.70
N LEU A 206 -2.87 7.33 9.64
CA LEU A 206 -2.35 6.24 8.83
C LEU A 206 -1.14 6.72 8.01
N SER A 207 -0.10 5.90 7.93
CA SER A 207 1.17 6.30 7.30
C SER A 207 0.96 6.83 5.87
N PRO A 208 1.36 8.07 5.54
CA PRO A 208 1.36 8.56 4.16
C PRO A 208 2.20 7.69 3.23
N TYR A 209 3.21 6.98 3.74
CA TYR A 209 4.01 6.05 2.95
C TYR A 209 3.14 4.95 2.32
N LEU A 210 2.12 4.47 3.04
CA LEU A 210 1.16 3.51 2.50
C LEU A 210 -0.02 4.18 1.80
N TRP A 211 -0.61 5.21 2.41
CA TRP A 211 -1.99 5.61 2.14
C TRP A 211 -2.14 6.97 1.43
N SER A 212 -1.05 7.67 1.15
CA SER A 212 -1.10 8.95 0.43
C SER A 212 -1.82 8.81 -0.92
N MET A 213 -2.64 9.81 -1.27
CA MET A 213 -3.52 9.84 -2.44
C MET A 213 -4.68 8.83 -2.41
N SER A 214 -5.08 8.39 -1.21
CA SER A 214 -6.35 7.68 -0.96
C SER A 214 -7.20 8.43 0.07
N ASN A 215 -8.44 7.98 0.28
CA ASN A 215 -9.32 8.49 1.35
C ASN A 215 -8.76 8.29 2.78
N HIS A 216 -7.76 7.42 2.97
CA HIS A 216 -7.20 7.10 4.29
C HIS A 216 -6.15 8.09 4.78
N TYR A 217 -5.73 9.04 3.95
CA TYR A 217 -4.75 10.06 4.30
C TYR A 217 -5.18 11.43 3.78
N THR A 218 -5.02 12.47 4.61
CA THR A 218 -5.27 13.86 4.21
C THR A 218 -4.04 14.73 4.42
N ARG A 219 -3.46 14.71 5.63
CA ARG A 219 -2.26 15.47 6.01
C ARG A 219 -1.63 14.88 7.28
N GLY A 220 -0.45 15.37 7.62
CA GLY A 220 0.35 14.92 8.76
C GLY A 220 1.49 14.03 8.31
N LYS A 221 2.72 14.54 8.35
CA LYS A 221 3.90 13.82 7.87
C LYS A 221 5.14 14.11 8.74
N TYR A 222 5.96 13.09 8.96
CA TYR A 222 7.34 13.27 9.39
C TYR A 222 8.16 13.90 8.25
N VAL A 223 8.54 15.17 8.44
CA VAL A 223 9.31 15.95 7.45
C VAL A 223 10.83 15.75 7.60
N ALA A 224 11.25 15.26 8.76
CA ALA A 224 12.58 14.76 9.05
C ALA A 224 12.49 13.72 10.17
N ASP A 225 13.60 13.04 10.46
CA ASP A 225 13.65 12.07 11.54
C ASP A 225 13.20 12.67 12.87
N GLY A 226 12.23 12.01 13.51
CA GLY A 226 11.56 12.48 14.73
C GLY A 226 10.71 13.75 14.61
N LYS A 227 10.66 14.43 13.47
CA LYS A 227 9.96 15.73 13.29
C LYS A 227 8.64 15.57 12.55
N PHE A 228 7.56 15.40 13.31
CA PHE A 228 6.19 15.34 12.79
C PHE A 228 5.60 16.74 12.57
N ASP A 229 5.04 16.98 11.39
CA ASP A 229 4.28 18.17 11.03
C ASP A 229 2.84 17.77 10.67
N ALA A 230 1.86 18.23 11.46
CA ALA A 230 0.45 17.94 11.28
C ALA A 230 -0.19 18.61 10.04
N GLY A 231 0.42 19.67 9.52
CA GLY A 231 -0.03 20.42 8.36
C GLY A 231 0.56 19.92 7.04
N ALA A 232 1.72 19.26 7.07
CA ALA A 232 2.41 18.78 5.88
C ALA A 232 1.59 17.72 5.12
N VAL A 233 1.59 17.80 3.78
CA VAL A 233 0.89 16.86 2.88
C VAL A 233 1.92 16.12 2.03
N SER A 234 1.89 14.78 2.07
CA SER A 234 2.75 13.96 1.21
C SER A 234 2.42 14.18 -0.26
N GLN A 235 3.44 14.49 -1.05
CA GLN A 235 3.35 14.56 -2.51
C GLN A 235 3.71 13.23 -3.18
N GLN A 236 4.17 12.25 -2.39
CA GLN A 236 4.53 10.92 -2.85
C GLN A 236 3.28 10.03 -2.85
N VAL A 237 3.17 9.18 -3.87
CA VAL A 237 2.06 8.21 -3.98
C VAL A 237 2.23 7.14 -2.91
N GLY A 238 1.15 6.76 -2.21
CA GLY A 238 1.21 5.69 -1.21
C GLY A 238 1.48 4.32 -1.83
N ALA A 239 2.29 3.49 -1.16
CA ALA A 239 2.63 2.14 -1.59
C ALA A 239 1.41 1.21 -1.72
N ALA A 240 0.38 1.37 -0.87
CA ALA A 240 -0.87 0.62 -0.98
C ALA A 240 -1.64 1.01 -2.25
N VAL A 241 -1.65 2.31 -2.59
CA VAL A 241 -2.25 2.83 -3.81
C VAL A 241 -1.55 2.26 -5.04
N LEU A 242 -0.21 2.30 -5.06
CA LEU A 242 0.58 1.72 -6.17
C LEU A 242 0.32 0.23 -6.33
N LEU A 243 0.33 -0.53 -5.23
CA LEU A 243 0.05 -1.97 -5.26
C LEU A 243 -1.33 -2.28 -5.85
N ALA A 244 -2.36 -1.53 -5.44
CA ALA A 244 -3.73 -1.73 -5.92
C ALA A 244 -3.87 -1.46 -7.42
N VAL A 245 -3.17 -0.43 -7.95
CA VAL A 245 -3.22 -0.11 -9.38
C VAL A 245 -2.39 -1.14 -10.18
N LEU A 246 -1.20 -1.50 -9.72
CA LEU A 246 -0.33 -2.48 -10.39
C LEU A 246 -0.94 -3.88 -10.43
N ASN A 247 -1.77 -4.27 -9.46
CA ASN A 247 -2.45 -5.57 -9.45
C ASN A 247 -3.56 -5.68 -10.50
N LYS A 248 -4.04 -4.57 -11.05
CA LYS A 248 -5.03 -4.53 -12.13
C LYS A 248 -4.42 -4.42 -13.53
N ALA A 249 -3.12 -4.10 -13.59
CA ALA A 249 -2.35 -3.86 -14.80
C ALA A 249 -1.62 -5.13 -15.29
#